data_AF-A0A934R9Z2-F1
#
_entry.id   AF-A0A934R9Z2-F1
#
_cell.length_a   1.000
_cell.length_b   1.000
_cell.length_c   1.000
_cell.angle_alpha   90.00
_cell.angle_beta   90.00
_cell.angle_gamma   90.00
#
_symmetry.space_group_name_H-M   'P 1'
#
loop_
_entity.id
_entity.type
_entity.pdbx_description
1 polymer ?
#
loop_
_entity_poly.entity_id
_entity_poly.type
_entity_poly.pdbx_seq_one_letter_code
_entity_poly.pdbx_strand_id
1 'polypeptide(L)'
;MRGHELWRLITENDSYGEMEATRIDADWQGDGLILFRATEAELAAFRKRGIAVVITSSEGPDGGFPRVVPDNAQIGRAAAAHLIERNFDDLAFLARGETYYQEEIFAPGLRTYARQRLRGFSEYLSRYSLEPTVHYLRGRPLWKPESWRQIQTEVMAFLETLPQPCGLFTADDSLGAVALKAADLLGMRVPQDLAVIGYGDDHAYCYSTFPALSSIEHPGRAIGFKAAECIHAQLEGGACDTPSQIVPIGPTIARESSDTLSIEDPIIFDLVSWIRHQAPHDPIRVSELAERSGLSMTTLKHRFAEALGHSPKQEIKSTRLIHLKRLLLRNELTLGQIAEAMKFTSAHQLSRFFQTETGERPSDYRARISKSAPSSRASTPGAVIFDMDGTLFDSEELYFRAYQQAYADQQGELSRADYFTHYAGTSNSHIEACLIEQAPTGFKPARFRTQWKDYWHRMMKREGLKTLPGVRELLTNLRQQGAPMALASSSDRAEVDCCLNESGLWTFFDFTIAGDEVTSAKPDPALFLRAAEGLHQQPEDCLVIEDSIAGIRAGNAAGMHVIHVVSHPATNSEEESWLRVRSLAEIEWPIIRDWLNGARGRPGVEATPPKSH
;
A
#
# COMPACT_ATOMS: atom_id res chain seq x y z
N MET A 1 33.20 28.56 -29.42
CA MET A 1 31.96 27.92 -28.97
C MET A 1 31.10 29.00 -28.34
N ARG A 2 29.90 29.26 -28.88
CA ARG A 2 28.99 30.28 -28.36
C ARG A 2 28.41 29.79 -27.03
N GLY A 3 28.46 30.64 -26.01
CA GLY A 3 27.99 30.35 -24.66
C GLY A 3 26.47 30.35 -24.53
N HIS A 4 26.03 29.78 -23.40
CA HIS A 4 24.65 29.66 -22.90
C HIS A 4 23.85 28.41 -23.29
N GLU A 5 24.48 27.24 -23.35
CA GLU A 5 23.73 25.98 -23.14
C GLU A 5 23.96 25.54 -21.69
N LEU A 6 22.87 25.36 -20.94
CA LEU A 6 22.88 24.71 -19.62
C LEU A 6 23.35 23.28 -19.83
N TRP A 7 24.58 22.99 -19.44
CA TRP A 7 25.13 21.65 -19.50
C TRP A 7 24.37 20.77 -18.51
N ARG A 8 23.73 19.71 -19.01
CA ARG A 8 23.01 18.72 -18.19
C ARG A 8 23.87 17.47 -18.08
N LEU A 9 24.31 17.13 -16.87
CA LEU A 9 24.96 15.85 -16.61
C LEU A 9 23.87 14.78 -16.50
N ILE A 10 23.78 13.92 -17.51
CA ILE A 10 22.91 12.74 -17.47
C ILE A 10 23.82 11.56 -17.17
N THR A 11 23.68 10.97 -15.99
CA THR A 11 24.39 9.74 -15.65
C THR A 11 23.50 8.54 -15.95
N GLU A 12 24.04 7.56 -16.66
CA GLU A 12 23.46 6.22 -16.70
C GLU A 12 23.89 5.56 -15.39
N ASN A 13 22.92 5.29 -14.52
CA ASN A 13 23.20 4.71 -13.22
C ASN A 13 23.35 3.18 -13.39
N ASP A 14 24.52 2.77 -13.87
CA ASP A 14 24.84 1.39 -14.26
C ASP A 14 25.20 0.47 -13.09
N SER A 15 25.08 0.93 -11.84
CA SER A 15 25.40 0.08 -10.70
C SER A 15 24.46 0.33 -9.53
N TYR A 16 23.79 -0.73 -9.05
CA TYR A 16 23.19 -0.76 -7.71
C TYR A 16 24.24 -0.87 -6.60
N GLY A 17 25.53 -0.70 -6.92
CA GLY A 17 26.62 -0.63 -5.95
C GLY A 17 26.75 -1.85 -5.05
N GLU A 18 26.13 -2.99 -5.40
CA GLU A 18 26.23 -4.20 -4.60
C GLU A 18 27.68 -4.68 -4.64
N MET A 19 28.37 -4.52 -3.52
CA MET A 19 29.67 -5.15 -3.30
C MET A 19 29.51 -6.66 -3.45
N GLU A 20 30.54 -7.32 -3.97
CA GLU A 20 30.56 -8.79 -4.02
C GLU A 20 30.30 -9.35 -2.62
N ALA A 21 29.29 -10.22 -2.50
CA ALA A 21 28.86 -10.72 -1.21
C ALA A 21 30.02 -11.45 -0.52
N THR A 22 30.35 -11.02 0.69
CA THR A 22 31.35 -11.73 1.50
C THR A 22 30.74 -13.03 1.98
N ARG A 23 31.33 -14.16 1.57
CA ARG A 23 30.88 -15.48 2.01
C ARG A 23 31.28 -15.70 3.47
N ILE A 24 30.28 -15.87 4.34
CA ILE A 24 30.48 -16.26 5.74
C ILE A 24 30.20 -17.76 5.86
N ASP A 25 31.26 -18.56 5.82
CA ASP A 25 31.17 -20.02 5.88
C ASP A 25 31.53 -20.58 7.27
N ALA A 26 31.68 -21.90 7.36
CA ALA A 26 31.98 -22.60 8.60
C ALA A 26 33.36 -22.25 9.17
N ASP A 27 34.30 -21.79 8.33
CA ASP A 27 35.68 -21.52 8.71
C ASP A 27 35.90 -20.07 9.16
N TRP A 28 34.90 -19.18 8.97
CA TRP A 28 34.96 -17.80 9.41
C TRP A 28 35.14 -17.67 10.94
N GLN A 29 36.12 -16.88 11.40
CA GLN A 29 36.60 -16.84 12.80
C GLN A 29 36.22 -15.57 13.59
N GLY A 30 35.28 -14.75 13.12
CA GLY A 30 34.91 -13.53 13.86
C GLY A 30 33.94 -13.80 15.01
N ASP A 31 33.92 -12.89 15.99
CA ASP A 31 33.12 -13.02 17.21
C ASP A 31 31.71 -12.41 17.07
N GLY A 32 31.51 -11.49 16.11
CA GLY A 32 30.24 -10.81 15.94
C GLY A 32 29.97 -10.30 14.52
N LEU A 33 28.69 -10.19 14.17
CA LEU A 33 28.20 -9.84 12.84
C LEU A 33 27.16 -8.72 12.90
N ILE A 34 27.41 -7.64 12.15
CA ILE A 34 26.40 -6.62 11.84
C ILE A 34 25.92 -6.90 10.42
N LEU A 35 24.68 -7.37 10.30
CA LEU A 35 24.12 -7.84 9.03
C LEU A 35 23.05 -6.88 8.53
N PHE A 36 23.10 -6.54 7.25
CA PHE A 36 21.97 -5.83 6.63
C PHE A 36 20.78 -6.76 6.50
N ARG A 37 20.97 -7.95 5.90
CA ARG A 37 19.96 -9.01 5.78
C ARG A 37 20.60 -10.36 6.01
N ALA A 38 19.78 -11.35 6.38
CA ALA A 38 20.17 -12.73 6.53
C ALA A 38 18.96 -13.65 6.26
N THR A 39 19.24 -14.89 5.89
CA THR A 39 18.26 -15.98 5.78
C THR A 39 18.04 -16.67 7.13
N GLU A 40 16.92 -17.39 7.28
CA GLU A 40 16.67 -18.18 8.49
C GLU A 40 17.76 -19.23 8.73
N ALA A 41 18.27 -19.84 7.65
CA ALA A 41 19.33 -20.84 7.72
C ALA A 41 20.65 -20.25 8.23
N GLU A 42 21.03 -19.06 7.74
CA GLU A 42 22.21 -18.33 8.23
C GLU A 42 22.07 -17.96 9.70
N LEU A 43 20.93 -17.39 10.09
CA LEU A 43 20.68 -17.00 11.49
C LEU A 43 20.69 -18.22 12.43
N ALA A 44 20.09 -19.33 12.02
CA ALA A 44 20.14 -20.58 12.78
C ALA A 44 21.58 -21.11 12.92
N ALA A 45 22.39 -21.01 11.86
CA ALA A 45 23.80 -21.41 11.90
C ALA A 45 24.62 -20.51 12.82
N PHE A 46 24.44 -19.19 12.78
CA PHE A 46 25.13 -18.24 13.66
C PHE A 46 24.75 -18.47 15.12
N ARG A 47 23.46 -18.71 15.40
CA ARG A 47 22.96 -19.03 16.74
C ARG A 47 23.57 -20.32 17.28
N LYS A 48 23.63 -21.37 16.47
CA LYS A 48 24.26 -22.66 16.85
C LYS A 48 25.75 -22.49 17.18
N ARG A 49 26.43 -21.55 16.52
CA ARG A 49 27.85 -21.24 16.75
C ARG A 49 28.08 -20.25 17.89
N GLY A 50 27.04 -19.67 18.48
CA GLY A 50 27.16 -18.66 19.53
C GLY A 50 27.76 -17.33 19.04
N ILE A 51 27.64 -17.01 17.75
CA ILE A 51 28.12 -15.75 17.19
C ILE A 51 27.15 -14.63 17.60
N ALA A 52 27.67 -13.50 18.06
CA ALA A 52 26.87 -12.31 18.32
C ALA A 52 26.35 -11.73 17.00
N VAL A 53 25.05 -11.46 16.88
CA VAL A 53 24.47 -10.93 15.64
C VAL A 53 23.57 -9.75 15.94
N VAL A 54 23.59 -8.75 15.07
CA VAL A 54 22.62 -7.66 15.03
C VAL A 54 22.22 -7.39 13.59
N ILE A 55 20.92 -7.17 13.36
CA ILE A 55 20.35 -6.97 12.02
C ILE A 55 19.98 -5.49 11.84
N THR A 56 20.29 -4.89 10.69
CA THR A 56 20.09 -3.45 10.43
C THR A 56 19.06 -3.12 9.35
N SER A 57 18.51 -4.12 8.64
CA SER A 57 17.34 -3.92 7.78
C SER A 57 16.04 -4.10 8.55
N SER A 58 14.92 -3.60 8.04
CA SER A 58 13.57 -3.95 8.52
C SER A 58 13.00 -5.18 7.79
N GLU A 59 13.74 -5.72 6.83
CA GLU A 59 13.33 -6.87 6.03
C GLU A 59 13.94 -8.18 6.56
N GLY A 60 13.29 -9.29 6.20
CA GLY A 60 13.76 -10.64 6.45
C GLY A 60 13.58 -11.12 7.89
N PRO A 61 13.86 -12.41 8.15
CA PRO A 61 13.76 -13.00 9.48
C PRO A 61 14.69 -12.29 10.47
N ASP A 62 14.34 -12.28 11.75
CA ASP A 62 15.27 -11.90 12.82
C ASP A 62 15.92 -13.10 13.51
N GLY A 63 15.30 -14.29 13.41
CA GLY A 63 15.80 -15.49 14.09
C GLY A 63 16.01 -15.28 15.59
N GLY A 64 15.28 -14.34 16.20
CA GLY A 64 15.42 -13.88 17.59
C GLY A 64 16.62 -12.97 17.88
N PHE A 65 17.43 -12.58 16.90
CA PHE A 65 18.52 -11.61 17.10
C PHE A 65 18.00 -10.17 17.16
N PRO A 66 18.69 -9.26 17.88
CA PRO A 66 18.26 -7.87 17.96
C PRO A 66 18.37 -7.18 16.61
N ARG A 67 17.43 -6.26 16.39
CA ARG A 67 17.38 -5.43 15.19
C ARG A 67 17.58 -3.97 15.56
N VAL A 68 18.37 -3.23 14.78
CA VAL A 68 18.58 -1.79 14.94
C VAL A 68 18.21 -1.11 13.63
N VAL A 69 17.04 -0.48 13.60
CA VAL A 69 16.43 0.05 12.38
C VAL A 69 15.97 1.49 12.56
N PRO A 70 15.89 2.27 11.47
CA PRO A 70 15.31 3.61 11.55
C PRO A 70 13.80 3.55 11.84
N ASP A 71 13.25 4.60 12.43
CA ASP A 71 11.80 4.76 12.58
C ASP A 71 11.13 5.03 11.23
N ASN A 72 10.78 3.96 10.50
CA ASN A 72 10.11 4.07 9.20
C ASN A 72 8.77 4.82 9.25
N ALA A 73 8.02 4.73 10.35
CA ALA A 73 6.78 5.49 10.47
C ALA A 73 7.07 6.99 10.67
N GLN A 74 8.12 7.34 11.42
CA GLN A 74 8.56 8.74 11.54
C GLN A 74 9.06 9.30 10.21
N ILE A 75 9.75 8.50 9.38
CA ILE A 75 10.13 8.89 8.01
C ILE A 75 8.88 9.28 7.22
N GLY A 76 7.85 8.42 7.23
CA GLY A 76 6.58 8.71 6.57
C GLY A 76 5.92 10.00 7.08
N ARG A 77 5.84 10.18 8.40
CA ARG A 77 5.29 11.39 9.00
C ARG A 77 6.07 12.65 8.61
N ALA A 78 7.40 12.58 8.56
CA ALA A 78 8.26 13.71 8.18
C ALA A 78 8.08 14.09 6.70
N ALA A 79 7.98 13.11 5.80
CA ALA A 79 7.70 13.37 4.39
C ALA A 79 6.33 14.02 4.18
N ALA A 80 5.31 13.55 4.90
CA ALA A 80 3.96 14.14 4.88
C ALA A 80 3.99 15.59 5.39
N ALA A 81 4.61 15.83 6.56
CA ALA A 81 4.76 17.16 7.12
C ALA A 81 5.42 18.11 6.13
N HIS A 82 6.53 17.70 5.53
CA HIS A 82 7.30 18.48 4.56
C HIS A 82 6.48 18.91 3.34
N LEU A 83 5.65 18.00 2.79
CA LEU A 83 4.80 18.29 1.62
C LEU A 83 3.59 19.15 1.99
N ILE A 84 2.96 18.90 3.15
CA ILE A 84 1.83 19.69 3.65
C ILE A 84 2.25 21.13 3.96
N GLU A 85 3.41 21.34 4.59
CA GLU A 85 3.99 22.67 4.86
C GLU A 85 4.20 23.50 3.58
N ARG A 86 4.25 22.83 2.42
CA ARG A 86 4.43 23.44 1.09
C ARG A 86 3.12 23.56 0.30
N ASN A 87 1.97 23.32 0.94
CA ASN A 87 0.61 23.44 0.39
C ASN A 87 0.30 22.51 -0.79
N PHE A 88 0.81 21.27 -0.72
CA PHE A 88 0.34 20.18 -1.57
C PHE A 88 -0.82 19.45 -0.90
N ASP A 89 -2.00 19.50 -1.51
CA ASP A 89 -3.21 18.84 -1.03
C ASP A 89 -3.39 17.46 -1.67
N ASP A 90 -2.97 17.32 -2.92
CA ASP A 90 -2.94 16.05 -3.63
C ASP A 90 -1.57 15.40 -3.43
N LEU A 91 -1.54 14.25 -2.77
CA LEU A 91 -0.31 13.58 -2.36
C LEU A 91 -0.24 12.16 -2.90
N ALA A 92 0.98 11.72 -3.16
CA ALA A 92 1.25 10.40 -3.70
C ALA A 92 2.40 9.71 -2.95
N PHE A 93 2.32 8.39 -2.88
CA PHE A 93 3.38 7.54 -2.35
C PHE A 93 3.80 6.52 -3.41
N LEU A 94 5.11 6.49 -3.72
CA LEU A 94 5.68 5.57 -4.69
C LEU A 94 6.75 4.70 -4.04
N ALA A 95 6.58 3.39 -4.13
CA ALA A 95 7.51 2.43 -3.55
C ALA A 95 7.78 1.26 -4.51
N ARG A 96 8.89 0.56 -4.29
CA ARG A 96 9.13 -0.73 -4.93
C ARG A 96 8.24 -1.80 -4.28
N GLY A 97 7.42 -2.47 -5.09
CA GLY A 97 6.58 -3.60 -4.70
C GLY A 97 7.33 -4.94 -4.75
N GLU A 98 6.55 -6.03 -4.81
CA GLU A 98 6.99 -7.42 -4.66
C GLU A 98 8.13 -7.81 -5.61
N THR A 99 9.21 -8.41 -5.11
CA THR A 99 10.19 -9.10 -5.96
C THR A 99 9.59 -10.36 -6.57
N TYR A 100 9.29 -10.35 -7.87
CA TYR A 100 8.70 -11.48 -8.61
C TYR A 100 9.71 -12.57 -9.04
N TYR A 101 10.88 -12.66 -8.40
CA TYR A 101 11.87 -13.69 -8.70
C TYR A 101 11.97 -14.65 -7.52
N GLN A 102 11.82 -15.95 -7.79
CA GLN A 102 12.06 -17.03 -6.84
C GLN A 102 13.56 -17.16 -6.61
N GLU A 103 14.06 -16.49 -5.58
CA GLU A 103 15.40 -16.70 -5.06
C GLU A 103 15.26 -17.11 -3.59
N GLU A 104 16.01 -18.13 -3.15
CA GLU A 104 15.97 -18.66 -1.77
C GLU A 104 16.18 -17.58 -0.69
N ILE A 105 16.75 -16.44 -1.05
CA ILE A 105 17.15 -15.35 -0.15
C ILE A 105 16.07 -14.25 -0.02
N PHE A 106 15.09 -14.21 -0.92
CA PHE A 106 14.07 -13.14 -0.96
C PHE A 106 12.67 -13.69 -0.65
N ALA A 107 12.16 -13.36 0.54
CA ALA A 107 10.77 -13.65 0.88
C ALA A 107 9.81 -12.85 -0.02
N PRO A 108 8.78 -13.49 -0.60
CA PRO A 108 7.71 -12.78 -1.31
C PRO A 108 6.94 -11.86 -0.35
N GLY A 109 6.45 -10.73 -0.88
CA GLY A 109 5.66 -9.75 -0.15
C GLY A 109 6.11 -8.29 -0.38
N LEU A 110 5.22 -7.35 -0.07
CA LEU A 110 5.54 -5.92 -0.04
C LEU A 110 6.68 -5.67 0.96
N ARG A 111 7.60 -4.74 0.65
CA ARG A 111 8.72 -4.40 1.53
C ARG A 111 8.18 -3.85 2.87
N THR A 112 8.60 -4.45 3.98
CA THR A 112 8.20 -4.05 5.34
C THR A 112 8.48 -2.58 5.63
N TYR A 113 9.65 -2.07 5.24
CA TYR A 113 9.97 -0.65 5.42
C TYR A 113 9.02 0.26 4.65
N ALA A 114 8.57 -0.15 3.46
CA ALA A 114 7.69 0.65 2.61
C ALA A 114 6.29 0.76 3.22
N ARG A 115 5.76 -0.35 3.77
CA ARG A 115 4.49 -0.34 4.52
C ARG A 115 4.56 0.55 5.76
N GLN A 116 5.64 0.47 6.52
CA GLN A 116 5.81 1.29 7.71
C GLN A 116 5.90 2.79 7.36
N ARG A 117 6.59 3.13 6.26
CA ARG A 117 6.63 4.50 5.72
C ARG A 117 5.27 4.97 5.26
N LEU A 118 4.54 4.17 4.47
CA LEU A 118 3.18 4.51 4.04
C LEU A 118 2.26 4.71 5.24
N ARG A 119 2.30 3.82 6.24
CA ARG A 119 1.51 3.95 7.47
C ARG A 119 1.75 5.29 8.14
N GLY A 120 3.02 5.67 8.34
CA GLY A 120 3.37 6.95 8.93
C GLY A 120 2.94 8.14 8.08
N PHE A 121 3.05 8.03 6.76
CA PHE A 121 2.61 9.04 5.80
C PHE A 121 1.09 9.24 5.91
N SER A 122 0.29 8.18 5.72
CA SER A 122 -1.17 8.21 5.85
C SER A 122 -1.65 8.65 7.23
N GLU A 123 -1.00 8.20 8.32
CA GLU A 123 -1.33 8.62 9.69
C GLU A 123 -1.23 10.15 9.84
N TYR A 124 -0.18 10.77 9.29
CA TYR A 124 -0.04 12.23 9.33
C TYR A 124 -1.11 12.93 8.47
N LEU A 125 -1.38 12.41 7.28
CA LEU A 125 -2.34 12.98 6.34
C LEU A 125 -3.79 12.90 6.84
N SER A 126 -4.13 11.85 7.60
CA SER A 126 -5.45 11.68 8.21
C SER A 126 -5.85 12.87 9.10
N ARG A 127 -4.88 13.58 9.69
CA ARG A 127 -5.10 14.80 10.50
C ARG A 127 -5.71 15.95 9.69
N TYR A 128 -5.55 15.90 8.37
CA TYR A 128 -6.05 16.85 7.40
C TYR A 128 -7.17 16.26 6.51
N SER A 129 -7.65 15.05 6.82
CA SER A 129 -8.62 14.31 5.99
C SER A 129 -8.15 14.11 4.55
N LEU A 130 -6.84 13.86 4.37
CA LEU A 130 -6.21 13.60 3.08
C LEU A 130 -5.77 12.13 3.01
N GLU A 131 -5.94 11.53 1.83
CA GLU A 131 -5.47 10.17 1.52
C GLU A 131 -4.53 10.22 0.32
N PRO A 132 -3.37 9.53 0.36
CA PRO A 132 -2.42 9.57 -0.73
C PRO A 132 -2.78 8.58 -1.84
N THR A 133 -2.51 8.94 -3.09
CA THR A 133 -2.48 7.96 -4.19
C THR A 133 -1.25 7.08 -4.03
N VAL A 134 -1.45 5.77 -3.90
CA VAL A 134 -0.36 4.81 -3.64
C VAL A 134 -0.06 3.99 -4.89
N HIS A 135 1.23 3.88 -5.23
CA HIS A 135 1.68 2.94 -6.27
C HIS A 135 2.88 2.13 -5.83
N TYR A 136 2.77 0.81 -5.99
CA TYR A 136 3.84 -0.14 -5.76
C TYR A 136 4.32 -0.68 -7.10
N LEU A 137 5.59 -0.42 -7.42
CA LEU A 137 6.19 -0.92 -8.65
C LEU A 137 6.27 -2.44 -8.64
N ARG A 138 5.98 -3.09 -9.77
CA ARG A 138 6.25 -4.53 -9.92
C ARG A 138 7.75 -4.78 -9.73
N GLY A 139 8.14 -5.71 -8.85
CA GLY A 139 9.56 -5.95 -8.60
C GLY A 139 10.21 -6.63 -9.79
N ARG A 140 11.31 -6.00 -10.23
CA ARG A 140 12.14 -6.39 -11.36
C ARG A 140 13.58 -6.57 -10.86
N PRO A 141 14.37 -7.50 -11.42
CA PRO A 141 15.72 -7.77 -10.94
C PRO A 141 16.60 -6.68 -11.52
N LEU A 142 17.12 -5.89 -10.61
CA LEU A 142 17.74 -4.61 -10.92
C LEU A 142 19.02 -4.77 -11.76
N TRP A 143 19.66 -5.94 -11.69
CA TRP A 143 20.83 -6.33 -12.47
C TRP A 143 20.52 -6.86 -13.88
N LYS A 144 19.25 -7.12 -14.24
CA LYS A 144 18.93 -7.56 -15.61
C LYS A 144 18.94 -6.37 -16.58
N PRO A 145 19.51 -6.55 -17.79
CA PRO A 145 19.37 -5.58 -18.87
C PRO A 145 17.89 -5.25 -19.10
N GLU A 146 17.57 -3.97 -19.33
CA GLU A 146 16.21 -3.44 -19.58
C GLU A 146 15.26 -3.27 -18.39
N SER A 147 15.54 -3.85 -17.21
CA SER A 147 14.67 -3.67 -16.02
C SER A 147 14.44 -2.20 -15.68
N TRP A 148 15.47 -1.36 -15.84
CA TRP A 148 15.39 0.08 -15.60
C TRP A 148 14.42 0.80 -16.55
N ARG A 149 14.32 0.36 -17.83
CA ARG A 149 13.39 0.96 -18.81
C ARG A 149 11.95 0.66 -18.41
N GLN A 150 11.70 -0.58 -18.00
CA GLN A 150 10.36 -1.01 -17.59
C GLN A 150 9.92 -0.31 -16.31
N ILE A 151 10.83 -0.14 -15.33
CA ILE A 151 10.58 0.66 -14.13
C ILE A 151 10.25 2.11 -14.53
N GLN A 152 11.04 2.72 -15.41
CA GLN A 152 10.80 4.09 -15.88
C GLN A 152 9.45 4.23 -16.57
N THR A 153 9.08 3.31 -17.47
CA THR A 153 7.77 3.31 -18.14
C THR A 153 6.62 3.20 -17.15
N GLU A 154 6.75 2.34 -16.14
CA GLU A 154 5.73 2.16 -15.10
C GLU A 154 5.60 3.40 -14.20
N VAL A 155 6.73 4.03 -13.84
CA VAL A 155 6.73 5.30 -13.10
C VAL A 155 6.10 6.41 -13.94
N MET A 156 6.42 6.52 -15.23
CA MET A 156 5.80 7.51 -16.11
C MET A 156 4.27 7.34 -16.16
N ALA A 157 3.80 6.10 -16.38
CA ALA A 157 2.37 5.81 -16.41
C ALA A 157 1.68 6.19 -15.09
N PHE A 158 2.33 5.94 -13.94
CA PHE A 158 1.84 6.39 -12.65
C PHE A 158 1.78 7.91 -12.54
N LEU A 159 2.84 8.64 -12.90
CA LEU A 159 2.88 10.09 -12.82
C LEU A 159 1.82 10.77 -13.70
N GLU A 160 1.50 10.19 -14.87
CA GLU A 160 0.43 10.68 -15.74
C GLU A 160 -0.96 10.60 -15.10
N THR A 161 -1.17 9.70 -14.12
CA THR A 161 -2.44 9.60 -13.38
C THR A 161 -2.60 10.65 -12.29
N LEU A 162 -1.50 11.31 -11.87
CA LEU A 162 -1.54 12.19 -10.73
C LEU A 162 -2.17 13.55 -11.09
N PRO A 163 -3.00 14.13 -10.20
CA PRO A 163 -3.44 15.51 -10.37
C PRO A 163 -2.24 16.45 -10.28
N GLN A 164 -2.30 17.59 -10.97
CA GLN A 164 -1.25 18.60 -10.90
C GLN A 164 -1.80 19.87 -10.24
N PRO A 165 -1.13 20.40 -9.20
CA PRO A 165 0.15 19.96 -8.63
C PRO A 165 0.03 18.82 -7.60
N CYS A 166 1.00 17.91 -7.54
CA CYS A 166 1.04 16.81 -6.56
C CYS A 166 2.36 16.77 -5.78
N GLY A 167 2.29 16.43 -4.50
CA GLY A 167 3.45 16.10 -3.67
C GLY A 167 3.70 14.59 -3.62
N LEU A 168 4.84 14.14 -4.12
CA LEU A 168 5.23 12.74 -4.20
C LEU A 168 6.29 12.41 -3.15
N PHE A 169 5.96 11.46 -2.26
CA PHE A 169 6.93 10.79 -1.41
C PHE A 169 7.36 9.47 -2.06
N THR A 170 8.66 9.37 -2.37
CA THR A 170 9.27 8.13 -2.87
C THR A 170 9.93 7.37 -1.74
N ALA A 171 9.81 6.04 -1.75
CA ALA A 171 10.32 5.22 -0.65
C ALA A 171 11.82 5.35 -0.43
N ASP A 172 12.62 5.65 -1.46
CA ASP A 172 14.07 5.86 -1.37
C ASP A 172 14.56 6.82 -2.47
N ASP A 173 15.76 7.37 -2.31
CA ASP A 173 16.32 8.33 -3.26
C ASP A 173 16.55 7.75 -4.66
N SER A 174 16.82 6.45 -4.76
CA SER A 174 16.96 5.79 -6.05
C SER A 174 15.68 5.89 -6.88
N LEU A 175 14.54 5.71 -6.23
CA LEU A 175 13.24 5.82 -6.83
C LEU A 175 12.83 7.27 -7.06
N GLY A 176 13.21 8.18 -6.15
CA GLY A 176 13.10 9.62 -6.34
C GLY A 176 13.81 10.10 -7.61
N ALA A 177 15.02 9.60 -7.87
CA ALA A 177 15.76 9.92 -9.08
C ALA A 177 15.08 9.42 -10.36
N VAL A 178 14.52 8.20 -10.32
CA VAL A 178 13.71 7.67 -11.43
C VAL A 178 12.45 8.53 -11.65
N ALA A 179 11.76 8.93 -10.58
CA ALA A 179 10.57 9.76 -10.65
C ALA A 179 10.87 11.14 -11.26
N LEU A 180 11.96 11.79 -10.87
CA LEU A 180 12.38 13.06 -11.47
C LEU A 180 12.73 12.93 -12.95
N LYS A 181 13.42 11.85 -13.34
CA LYS A 181 13.72 11.57 -14.76
C LYS A 181 12.44 11.30 -15.56
N ALA A 182 11.48 10.58 -14.98
CA ALA A 182 10.18 10.33 -15.60
C ALA A 182 9.36 11.63 -15.74
N ALA A 183 9.33 12.47 -14.72
CA ALA A 183 8.66 13.77 -14.74
C ALA A 183 9.21 14.68 -15.84
N ASP A 184 10.54 14.71 -16.01
CA ASP A 184 11.21 15.46 -17.08
C ASP A 184 10.80 14.97 -18.48
N LEU A 185 10.75 13.65 -18.69
CA LEU A 185 10.30 13.05 -19.96
C LEU A 185 8.82 13.36 -20.26
N LEU A 186 8.00 13.51 -19.22
CA LEU A 186 6.60 13.92 -19.33
C LEU A 186 6.42 15.44 -19.45
N GLY A 187 7.49 16.23 -19.38
CA GLY A 187 7.44 17.69 -19.41
C GLY A 187 6.80 18.33 -18.18
N MET A 188 6.74 17.60 -17.05
CA MET A 188 6.24 18.13 -15.78
C MET A 188 7.25 19.10 -15.18
N ARG A 189 6.80 20.24 -14.68
CA ARG A 189 7.67 21.17 -13.95
C ARG A 189 7.85 20.69 -12.52
N VAL A 190 9.08 20.62 -12.06
CA VAL A 190 9.41 20.27 -10.68
C VAL A 190 10.00 21.51 -10.01
N PRO A 191 9.47 21.98 -8.86
CA PRO A 191 8.43 21.36 -8.03
C PRO A 191 6.98 21.79 -8.36
N GLN A 192 6.74 22.61 -9.40
CA GLN A 192 5.45 23.30 -9.58
C GLN A 192 4.28 22.40 -9.96
N ASP A 193 4.50 21.36 -10.74
CA ASP A 193 3.50 20.36 -11.16
C ASP A 193 3.65 19.07 -10.35
N LEU A 194 4.89 18.73 -9.96
CA LEU A 194 5.21 17.59 -9.12
C LEU A 194 6.34 17.97 -8.15
N ALA A 195 6.09 17.99 -6.85
CA ALA A 195 7.16 18.02 -5.85
C ALA A 195 7.56 16.58 -5.49
N VAL A 196 8.85 16.31 -5.34
CA VAL A 196 9.37 14.97 -5.04
C VAL A 196 10.29 15.01 -3.83
N ILE A 197 10.02 14.16 -2.84
CA ILE A 197 10.90 13.91 -1.69
C ILE A 197 11.24 12.41 -1.60
N GLY A 198 12.50 12.10 -1.33
CA GLY A 198 13.04 10.76 -1.14
C GLY A 198 13.43 10.46 0.32
N TYR A 199 14.18 9.38 0.49
CA TYR A 199 14.77 8.97 1.77
C TYR A 199 16.11 8.28 1.52
N GLY A 200 17.12 8.67 2.30
CA GLY A 200 18.48 8.17 2.20
C GLY A 200 19.50 9.28 2.40
N ASP A 201 19.21 10.45 1.83
CA ASP A 201 20.15 11.52 1.51
C ASP A 201 21.42 11.03 0.79
N ASP A 202 21.25 10.08 -0.12
CA ASP A 202 22.36 9.57 -0.92
C ASP A 202 22.74 10.62 -1.98
N HIS A 203 23.91 11.24 -1.79
CA HIS A 203 24.44 12.28 -2.66
C HIS A 203 24.49 11.87 -4.13
N ALA A 204 24.77 10.59 -4.43
CA ALA A 204 24.85 10.11 -5.80
C ALA A 204 23.49 10.19 -6.50
N TYR A 205 22.39 9.92 -5.79
CA TYR A 205 21.05 10.08 -6.33
C TYR A 205 20.54 11.52 -6.22
N CYS A 206 20.84 12.22 -5.11
CA CYS A 206 20.27 13.54 -4.87
C CYS A 206 20.80 14.62 -5.80
N TYR A 207 22.07 14.56 -6.19
CA TYR A 207 22.72 15.57 -7.02
C TYR A 207 22.92 15.14 -8.49
N SER A 208 22.59 13.89 -8.84
CA SER A 208 22.62 13.43 -10.24
C SER A 208 21.32 13.72 -10.99
N THR A 209 20.29 14.22 -10.30
CA THR A 209 19.01 14.61 -10.88
C THR A 209 18.96 16.13 -11.09
N PHE A 210 18.12 16.57 -12.03
CA PHE A 210 17.79 17.98 -12.17
C PHE A 210 16.27 18.15 -12.23
N PRO A 211 15.66 18.87 -11.27
CA PRO A 211 16.26 19.51 -10.08
C PRO A 211 16.86 18.51 -9.06
N ALA A 212 17.65 18.99 -8.10
CA ALA A 212 18.25 18.14 -7.06
C ALA A 212 17.17 17.61 -6.10
N LEU A 213 17.28 16.33 -5.71
CA LEU A 213 16.26 15.62 -4.93
C LEU A 213 16.32 15.98 -3.44
N SER A 214 15.21 16.44 -2.89
CA SER A 214 14.98 16.59 -1.46
C SER A 214 14.88 15.23 -0.81
N SER A 215 15.45 15.05 0.38
CA SER A 215 15.48 13.74 1.03
C SER A 215 15.46 13.87 2.55
N ILE A 216 15.08 12.79 3.22
CA ILE A 216 15.22 12.64 4.67
C ILE A 216 16.49 11.83 4.93
N GLU A 217 17.40 12.38 5.73
CA GLU A 217 18.70 11.76 6.01
C GLU A 217 18.54 10.40 6.72
N HIS A 218 19.19 9.37 6.16
CA HIS A 218 19.29 8.08 6.80
C HIS A 218 20.23 8.14 8.01
N PRO A 219 19.80 7.77 9.23
CA PRO A 219 20.62 7.86 10.44
C PRO A 219 21.67 6.72 10.53
N GLY A 220 22.40 6.44 9.45
CA GLY A 220 23.30 5.29 9.32
C GLY A 220 24.40 5.24 10.38
N ARG A 221 24.95 6.41 10.76
CA ARG A 221 25.96 6.50 11.84
C ARG A 221 25.38 6.09 13.20
N ALA A 222 24.17 6.52 13.51
CA ALA A 222 23.50 6.18 14.78
C ALA A 222 23.10 4.71 14.82
N ILE A 223 22.61 4.16 13.70
CA ILE A 223 22.33 2.72 13.55
C ILE A 223 23.62 1.91 13.77
N GLY A 224 24.73 2.28 13.12
CA GLY A 224 26.01 1.59 13.29
C GLY A 224 26.52 1.63 14.74
N PHE A 225 26.41 2.76 15.41
CA PHE A 225 26.80 2.90 16.82
C PHE A 225 25.95 2.00 17.73
N LYS A 226 24.63 2.03 17.56
CA LYS A 226 23.69 1.19 18.33
C LYS A 226 23.88 -0.30 18.04
N ALA A 227 24.14 -0.66 16.78
CA ALA A 227 24.46 -2.02 16.39
C ALA A 227 25.75 -2.52 17.09
N ALA A 228 26.79 -1.70 17.15
CA ALA A 228 28.01 -2.03 17.86
C ALA A 228 27.79 -2.18 19.38
N GLU A 229 26.96 -1.33 19.99
CA GLU A 229 26.55 -1.49 21.40
C GLU A 229 25.82 -2.82 21.64
N CYS A 230 24.92 -3.22 20.73
CA CYS A 230 24.22 -4.51 20.81
C CYS A 230 25.17 -5.71 20.71
N ILE A 231 26.14 -5.65 19.80
CA ILE A 231 27.15 -6.71 19.66
C ILE A 231 28.02 -6.78 20.92
N HIS A 232 28.50 -5.65 21.42
CA HIS A 232 29.30 -5.61 22.63
C HIS A 232 28.54 -6.21 23.83
N ALA A 233 27.27 -5.85 24.01
CA ALA A 233 26.44 -6.41 25.08
C ALA A 233 26.28 -7.94 24.97
N GLN A 234 26.12 -8.47 23.76
CA GLN A 234 26.07 -9.93 23.54
C GLN A 234 27.41 -10.61 23.87
N LEU A 235 28.54 -10.00 23.50
CA LEU A 235 29.87 -10.53 23.78
C LEU A 235 30.20 -10.58 25.28
N GLU A 236 29.66 -9.65 26.07
CA GLU A 236 29.77 -9.62 27.54
C GLU A 236 28.79 -10.58 28.25
N GLY A 237 28.06 -11.42 27.50
CA GLY A 237 27.10 -12.39 28.04
C GLY A 237 25.67 -11.88 28.21
N GLY A 238 25.33 -10.75 27.58
CA GLY A 238 23.97 -10.23 27.50
C GLY A 238 23.05 -11.09 26.62
N ALA A 239 21.74 -10.96 26.84
CA ALA A 239 20.74 -11.78 26.14
C ALA A 239 20.66 -11.46 24.64
N CYS A 240 20.72 -12.49 23.79
CA CYS A 240 20.52 -12.37 22.34
C CYS A 240 19.07 -12.03 21.97
N ASP A 241 18.08 -12.34 22.81
CA ASP A 241 16.67 -12.07 22.53
C ASP A 241 16.27 -10.68 23.10
N THR A 242 16.76 -9.61 22.48
CA THR A 242 16.42 -8.22 22.83
C THR A 242 15.42 -7.63 21.84
N PRO A 243 14.42 -6.82 22.27
CA PRO A 243 13.49 -6.17 21.36
C PRO A 243 14.19 -5.31 20.32
N SER A 244 13.58 -5.18 19.15
CA SER A 244 14.05 -4.28 18.09
C SER A 244 14.22 -2.85 18.62
N GLN A 245 15.39 -2.27 18.36
CA GLN A 245 15.71 -0.89 18.70
C GLN A 245 15.42 0.02 17.51
N ILE A 246 14.63 1.07 17.77
CA ILE A 246 14.24 2.07 16.79
C ILE A 246 15.15 3.29 16.95
N VAL A 247 15.81 3.68 15.86
CA VAL A 247 16.70 4.85 15.81
C VAL A 247 15.94 6.04 15.22
N PRO A 248 15.95 7.22 15.89
CA PRO A 248 15.36 8.44 15.35
C PRO A 248 15.96 8.83 13.99
N ILE A 249 15.13 9.44 13.14
CA ILE A 249 15.54 9.86 11.80
C ILE A 249 16.50 11.05 11.83
N GLY A 250 17.27 11.24 10.75
CA GLY A 250 18.00 12.48 10.50
C GLY A 250 17.08 13.63 10.03
N PRO A 251 17.62 14.84 9.81
CA PRO A 251 16.86 15.97 9.33
C PRO A 251 16.27 15.73 7.93
N THR A 252 15.19 16.46 7.63
CA THR A 252 14.69 16.60 6.27
C THR A 252 15.49 17.69 5.55
N ILE A 253 16.12 17.32 4.43
CA ILE A 253 16.95 18.20 3.62
C ILE A 253 16.15 18.61 2.39
N ALA A 254 15.63 19.83 2.43
CA ALA A 254 14.91 20.43 1.32
C ALA A 254 15.89 20.83 0.20
N ARG A 255 15.55 20.45 -1.03
CA ARG A 255 16.23 20.83 -2.28
C ARG A 255 15.19 21.20 -3.33
N GLU A 256 15.61 21.63 -4.50
CA GLU A 256 14.75 22.16 -5.57
C GLU A 256 13.62 21.21 -6.01
N SER A 257 13.77 19.88 -5.84
CA SER A 257 12.74 18.92 -6.25
C SER A 257 11.42 19.02 -5.49
N SER A 258 11.43 19.53 -4.26
CA SER A 258 10.22 19.71 -3.46
C SER A 258 10.17 21.09 -2.84
N ASP A 259 11.31 21.77 -2.78
CA ASP A 259 11.41 23.11 -2.28
C ASP A 259 10.96 24.07 -3.37
N THR A 260 9.69 24.45 -3.28
CA THR A 260 9.14 25.58 -4.03
C THR A 260 9.77 26.93 -3.61
N LEU A 261 10.83 26.89 -2.79
CA LEU A 261 11.43 27.96 -2.01
C LEU A 261 12.97 27.89 -1.99
N SER A 262 13.64 27.46 -3.06
CA SER A 262 15.08 27.70 -3.27
C SER A 262 15.37 29.18 -3.51
N ILE A 263 14.91 30.02 -2.59
CA ILE A 263 14.97 31.47 -2.55
C ILE A 263 15.95 31.78 -1.43
N GLU A 264 17.20 32.08 -1.79
CA GLU A 264 18.22 32.47 -0.81
C GLU A 264 17.84 33.74 -0.03
N ASP A 265 16.94 34.54 -0.61
CA ASP A 265 16.45 35.80 -0.08
C ASP A 265 15.34 35.60 0.98
N PRO A 266 15.62 35.80 2.28
CA PRO A 266 14.65 35.49 3.35
C PRO A 266 13.38 36.33 3.27
N ILE A 267 13.49 37.57 2.77
CA ILE A 267 12.34 38.47 2.64
C ILE A 267 11.45 37.99 1.50
N ILE A 268 12.03 37.54 0.39
CA ILE A 268 11.25 37.01 -0.73
C ILE A 268 10.64 35.65 -0.37
N PHE A 269 11.36 34.80 0.37
CA PHE A 269 10.83 33.56 0.92
C PHE A 269 9.54 33.81 1.73
N ASP A 270 9.60 34.73 2.70
CA ASP A 270 8.44 35.05 3.56
C ASP A 270 7.25 35.59 2.75
N LEU A 271 7.53 36.45 1.76
CA LEU A 271 6.50 36.99 0.89
C LEU A 271 5.85 35.92 0.00
N VAL A 272 6.64 35.03 -0.58
CA VAL A 272 6.14 33.92 -1.42
C VAL A 272 5.32 32.95 -0.59
N SER A 273 5.80 32.60 0.60
CA SER A 273 5.08 31.74 1.53
C SER A 273 3.72 32.35 1.90
N TRP A 274 3.69 33.66 2.17
CA TRP A 274 2.45 34.39 2.41
C TRP A 274 1.52 34.44 1.18
N ILE A 275 2.05 34.71 -0.02
CA ILE A 275 1.27 34.69 -1.26
C ILE A 275 0.61 33.33 -1.45
N ARG A 276 1.36 32.23 -1.28
CA ARG A 276 0.86 30.87 -1.49
C ARG A 276 -0.23 30.48 -0.52
N HIS A 277 -0.16 30.97 0.71
CA HIS A 277 -1.18 30.75 1.72
C HIS A 277 -2.44 31.60 1.49
N GLN A 278 -2.28 32.89 1.19
CA GLN A 278 -3.40 33.84 1.14
C GLN A 278 -4.04 33.96 -0.23
N ALA A 279 -3.24 33.99 -1.30
CA ALA A 279 -3.73 34.30 -2.64
C ALA A 279 -4.82 33.33 -3.15
N PRO A 280 -4.83 32.02 -2.83
CA PRO A 280 -5.92 31.11 -3.21
C PRO A 280 -7.31 31.59 -2.81
N HIS A 281 -7.43 32.17 -1.62
CA HIS A 281 -8.69 32.55 -1.00
C HIS A 281 -8.96 34.05 -1.12
N ASP A 282 -7.91 34.86 -1.01
CA ASP A 282 -7.98 36.31 -0.89
C ASP A 282 -7.18 37.02 -1.99
N PRO A 283 -7.74 38.04 -2.66
CA PRO A 283 -7.01 38.78 -3.67
C PRO A 283 -5.93 39.67 -3.03
N ILE A 284 -4.67 39.41 -3.36
CA ILE A 284 -3.52 40.17 -2.88
C ILE A 284 -3.09 41.24 -3.90
N ARG A 285 -2.84 42.47 -3.45
CA ARG A 285 -2.17 43.49 -4.27
C ARG A 285 -0.66 43.49 -4.03
N VAL A 286 0.11 43.82 -5.07
CA VAL A 286 1.57 43.94 -4.95
C VAL A 286 1.99 45.05 -3.96
N SER A 287 1.15 46.08 -3.77
CA SER A 287 1.40 47.11 -2.75
C SER A 287 1.39 46.55 -1.33
N GLU A 288 0.54 45.56 -1.04
CA GLU A 288 0.49 44.91 0.28
C GLU A 288 1.78 44.12 0.56
N LEU A 289 2.38 43.52 -0.48
CA LEU A 289 3.70 42.88 -0.37
C LEU A 289 4.80 43.89 -0.06
N ALA A 290 4.75 45.08 -0.69
CA ALA A 290 5.72 46.14 -0.45
C ALA A 290 5.60 46.71 0.98
N GLU A 291 4.37 46.92 1.46
CA GLU A 291 4.10 47.35 2.84
C GLU A 291 4.57 46.31 3.86
N ARG A 292 4.28 45.02 3.63
CA ARG A 292 4.66 43.92 4.52
C ARG A 292 6.18 43.71 4.61
N SER A 293 6.89 43.90 3.50
CA SER A 293 8.35 43.72 3.46
C SER A 293 9.15 44.97 3.80
N GLY A 294 8.51 46.15 3.84
CA GLY A 294 9.19 47.43 3.94
C GLY A 294 10.01 47.80 2.69
N LEU A 295 9.88 47.05 1.60
CA LEU A 295 10.62 47.29 0.36
C LEU A 295 9.90 48.26 -0.56
N SER A 296 10.66 49.09 -1.28
CA SER A 296 10.09 49.87 -2.38
C SER A 296 9.55 48.94 -3.48
N MET A 297 8.50 49.37 -4.20
CA MET A 297 7.92 48.61 -5.32
C MET A 297 8.95 48.21 -6.39
N THR A 298 9.95 49.05 -6.62
CA THR A 298 11.02 48.79 -7.60
C THR A 298 11.96 47.71 -7.08
N THR A 299 12.38 47.81 -5.82
CA THR A 299 13.25 46.83 -5.16
C THR A 299 12.57 45.46 -5.05
N LEU A 300 11.29 45.44 -4.67
CA LEU A 300 10.50 44.23 -4.56
C LEU A 300 10.45 43.48 -5.89
N LYS A 301 10.15 44.18 -7.00
CA LYS A 301 10.12 43.59 -8.34
C LYS A 301 11.48 43.02 -8.76
N HIS A 302 12.56 43.76 -8.49
CA HIS A 302 13.91 43.31 -8.80
C HIS A 302 14.26 42.02 -8.06
N ARG A 303 14.08 42.00 -6.72
CA ARG A 303 14.41 40.85 -5.88
C ARG A 303 13.56 39.62 -6.21
N PHE A 304 12.28 39.79 -6.52
CA PHE A 304 11.45 38.70 -7.05
C PHE A 304 11.99 38.16 -8.39
N ALA A 305 12.37 39.04 -9.32
CA ALA A 305 12.90 38.62 -10.61
C ALA A 305 14.25 37.89 -10.47
N GLU A 306 15.09 38.31 -9.53
CA GLU A 306 16.37 37.67 -9.22
C GLU A 306 16.19 36.30 -8.55
N ALA A 307 15.29 36.21 -7.57
CA ALA A 307 15.05 34.98 -6.82
C ALA A 307 14.23 33.92 -7.57
N LEU A 308 13.28 34.33 -8.42
CA LEU A 308 12.26 33.44 -9.01
C LEU A 308 12.19 33.52 -10.54
N GLY A 309 12.92 34.45 -11.17
CA GLY A 309 12.82 34.69 -12.60
C GLY A 309 11.53 35.38 -13.05
N HIS A 310 10.65 35.79 -12.13
CA HIS A 310 9.39 36.45 -12.44
C HIS A 310 8.97 37.50 -11.41
N SER A 311 7.99 38.34 -11.77
CA SER A 311 7.51 39.41 -10.91
C SER A 311 6.58 38.92 -9.78
N PRO A 312 6.39 39.70 -8.69
CA PRO A 312 5.43 39.36 -7.64
C PRO A 312 3.99 39.26 -8.17
N LYS A 313 3.66 40.06 -9.18
CA LYS A 313 2.34 40.02 -9.84
C LYS A 313 2.12 38.68 -10.55
N GLN A 314 3.16 38.13 -11.17
CA GLN A 314 3.09 36.82 -11.81
C GLN A 314 2.94 35.71 -10.77
N GLU A 315 3.64 35.78 -9.63
CA GLU A 315 3.49 34.77 -8.56
C GLU A 315 2.05 34.73 -8.02
N ILE A 316 1.48 35.88 -7.65
CA ILE A 316 0.09 35.96 -7.18
C ILE A 316 -0.89 35.36 -8.19
N LYS A 317 -0.72 35.69 -9.48
CA LYS A 317 -1.56 35.17 -10.56
C LYS A 317 -1.41 33.67 -10.71
N SER A 318 -0.18 33.16 -10.73
CA SER A 318 0.12 31.73 -10.84
C SER A 318 -0.48 30.93 -9.69
N THR A 319 -0.28 31.36 -8.45
CA THR A 319 -0.88 30.73 -7.26
C THR A 319 -2.40 30.67 -7.35
N ARG A 320 -3.04 31.79 -7.71
CA ARG A 320 -4.50 31.86 -7.88
C ARG A 320 -4.98 30.97 -9.02
N LEU A 321 -4.25 30.94 -10.12
CA LEU A 321 -4.59 30.11 -11.27
C LEU A 321 -4.48 28.62 -10.95
N ILE A 322 -3.44 28.22 -10.23
CA ILE A 322 -3.26 26.83 -9.78
C ILE A 322 -4.44 26.41 -8.91
N HIS A 323 -4.79 27.19 -7.89
CA HIS A 323 -5.94 26.89 -7.04
C HIS A 323 -7.27 26.88 -7.83
N LEU A 324 -7.45 27.82 -8.75
CA LEU A 324 -8.62 27.86 -9.63
C LEU A 324 -8.72 26.60 -10.50
N LYS A 325 -7.61 26.16 -11.12
CA LYS A 325 -7.57 24.90 -11.87
C LYS A 325 -7.99 23.72 -10.99
N ARG A 326 -7.46 23.62 -9.75
CA ARG A 326 -7.87 22.58 -8.78
C ARG A 326 -9.39 22.60 -8.52
N LEU A 327 -9.97 23.77 -8.25
CA LEU A 327 -11.41 23.90 -8.00
C LEU A 327 -12.27 23.60 -9.23
N LEU A 328 -11.76 23.84 -10.45
CA LEU A 328 -12.45 23.47 -11.68
C LEU A 328 -12.49 21.96 -11.91
N LEU A 329 -11.55 21.18 -11.35
CA LEU A 329 -11.51 19.72 -11.46
C LEU A 329 -12.47 19.01 -10.49
N ARG A 330 -12.84 19.65 -9.37
CA ARG A 330 -13.83 19.12 -8.43
C ARG A 330 -15.23 19.32 -9.03
N ASN A 331 -15.82 18.24 -9.57
CA ASN A 331 -17.07 18.22 -10.36
C ASN A 331 -18.34 18.73 -9.61
N GLU A 332 -18.22 19.10 -8.35
CA GLU A 332 -19.35 19.48 -7.49
C GLU A 332 -19.57 21.00 -7.41
N LEU A 333 -18.61 21.82 -7.84
CA LEU A 333 -18.68 23.29 -7.72
C LEU A 333 -19.03 23.99 -9.03
N THR A 334 -20.07 24.83 -8.99
CA THR A 334 -20.40 25.77 -10.07
C THR A 334 -19.37 26.90 -10.17
N LEU A 335 -19.24 27.54 -11.33
CA LEU A 335 -18.33 28.69 -11.50
C LEU A 335 -18.68 29.86 -10.56
N GLY A 336 -19.96 30.00 -10.17
CA GLY A 336 -20.39 31.00 -9.19
C GLY A 336 -19.83 30.71 -7.80
N GLN A 337 -19.94 29.47 -7.33
CA GLN A 337 -19.41 29.04 -6.03
C GLN A 337 -17.89 29.14 -5.96
N ILE A 338 -17.18 28.80 -7.05
CA ILE A 338 -15.72 28.96 -7.11
C ILE A 338 -15.34 30.44 -7.08
N ALA A 339 -16.08 31.29 -7.80
CA ALA A 339 -15.84 32.73 -7.79
C ALA A 339 -16.01 33.31 -6.38
N GLU A 340 -17.05 32.89 -5.65
CA GLU A 340 -17.29 33.27 -4.27
C GLU A 340 -16.17 32.77 -3.34
N ALA A 341 -15.81 31.48 -3.41
CA ALA A 341 -14.77 30.87 -2.58
C ALA A 341 -13.40 31.53 -2.74
N MET A 342 -13.08 31.99 -3.95
CA MET A 342 -11.83 32.69 -4.27
C MET A 342 -11.96 34.23 -4.19
N LYS A 343 -13.11 34.75 -3.75
CA LYS A 343 -13.42 36.18 -3.62
C LYS A 343 -13.24 36.99 -4.92
N PHE A 344 -13.60 36.41 -6.06
CA PHE A 344 -13.85 37.17 -7.30
C PHE A 344 -15.20 37.88 -7.21
N THR A 345 -15.32 39.07 -7.81
CA THR A 345 -16.57 39.86 -7.78
C THR A 345 -17.70 39.22 -8.57
N SER A 346 -17.38 38.30 -9.49
CA SER A 346 -18.35 37.54 -10.28
C SER A 346 -17.69 36.35 -10.97
N ALA A 347 -18.52 35.36 -11.35
CA ALA A 347 -18.10 34.26 -12.24
C ALA A 347 -17.53 34.77 -13.58
N HIS A 348 -18.00 35.93 -14.06
CA HIS A 348 -17.46 36.56 -15.26
C HIS A 348 -16.03 37.06 -15.04
N GLN A 349 -15.73 37.68 -13.88
CA GLN A 349 -14.38 38.14 -13.56
C GLN A 349 -13.40 36.95 -13.45
N LEU A 350 -13.80 35.88 -12.76
CA LEU A 350 -13.06 34.63 -12.70
C LEU A 350 -12.80 34.04 -14.09
N SER A 351 -13.83 33.99 -14.95
CA SER A 351 -13.70 33.46 -16.30
C SER A 351 -12.74 34.28 -17.15
N ARG A 352 -12.77 35.62 -17.05
CA ARG A 352 -11.81 36.49 -17.72
C ARG A 352 -10.40 36.30 -17.18
N PHE A 353 -10.24 36.19 -15.87
CA PHE A 353 -8.95 35.93 -15.25
C PHE A 353 -8.36 34.63 -15.80
N PHE A 354 -9.12 33.53 -15.75
CA PHE A 354 -8.70 32.25 -16.28
C PHE A 354 -8.32 32.35 -17.76
N GLN A 355 -9.20 32.90 -18.61
CA GLN A 355 -8.95 33.04 -20.05
C GLN A 355 -7.74 33.91 -20.38
N THR A 356 -7.46 34.94 -19.57
CA THR A 356 -6.29 35.80 -19.76
C THR A 356 -4.99 35.06 -19.47
N GLU A 357 -4.98 34.19 -18.45
CA GLU A 357 -3.77 33.48 -18.04
C GLU A 357 -3.57 32.14 -18.78
N THR A 358 -4.63 31.50 -19.27
CA THR A 358 -4.55 30.17 -19.93
C THR A 358 -4.85 30.19 -21.42
N GLY A 359 -5.48 31.25 -21.94
CA GLY A 359 -5.94 31.32 -23.32
C GLY A 359 -7.23 30.54 -23.62
N GLU A 360 -7.78 29.79 -22.66
CA GLU A 360 -8.99 28.96 -22.80
C GLU A 360 -10.06 29.36 -21.77
N ARG A 361 -11.34 29.07 -22.02
CA ARG A 361 -12.41 29.35 -21.05
C ARG A 361 -12.44 28.28 -19.95
N PRO A 362 -12.88 28.59 -18.72
CA PRO A 362 -13.01 27.58 -17.65
C PRO A 362 -13.91 26.38 -18.04
N SER A 363 -14.97 26.62 -18.79
CA SER A 363 -15.86 25.57 -19.31
C SER A 363 -15.14 24.65 -20.29
N ASP A 364 -14.30 25.23 -21.15
CA ASP A 364 -13.56 24.51 -22.17
C ASP A 364 -12.43 23.72 -21.53
N TYR A 365 -11.76 24.30 -20.52
CA TYR A 365 -10.80 23.59 -19.67
C TYR A 365 -11.45 22.39 -18.97
N ARG A 366 -12.61 22.58 -18.32
CA ARG A 366 -13.37 21.47 -17.73
C ARG A 366 -13.70 20.41 -18.76
N ALA A 367 -14.30 20.79 -19.90
CA ALA A 367 -14.69 19.84 -20.94
C ALA A 367 -13.49 19.13 -21.58
N ARG A 368 -12.35 19.83 -21.74
CA ARG A 368 -11.10 19.28 -22.27
C ARG A 368 -10.51 18.28 -21.29
N ILE A 369 -10.41 18.64 -20.02
CA ILE A 369 -9.93 17.72 -18.98
C ILE A 369 -10.92 16.56 -18.76
N SER A 370 -12.23 16.76 -18.86
CA SER A 370 -13.22 15.67 -18.82
C SER A 370 -13.21 14.76 -20.06
N LYS A 371 -12.63 15.20 -21.18
CA LYS A 371 -12.44 14.41 -22.41
C LYS A 371 -11.04 13.76 -22.50
N SER A 372 -10.03 14.33 -21.83
CA SER A 372 -8.65 13.83 -21.81
C SER A 372 -8.31 13.03 -20.54
N ALA A 373 -9.03 13.24 -19.45
CA ALA A 373 -9.13 12.27 -18.38
C ALA A 373 -9.99 11.10 -18.87
N PRO A 374 -9.69 9.86 -18.48
CA PRO A 374 -10.63 8.76 -18.72
C PRO A 374 -12.01 9.19 -18.21
N SER A 375 -12.95 9.29 -19.15
CA SER A 375 -14.32 9.67 -18.82
C SER A 375 -14.98 8.56 -18.03
N SER A 376 -15.93 8.95 -17.17
CA SER A 376 -16.84 8.13 -16.37
C SER A 376 -16.17 7.56 -15.11
N ARG A 377 -16.79 7.48 -13.93
CA ARG A 377 -17.91 6.56 -13.67
C ARG A 377 -17.87 5.29 -14.54
N ALA A 378 -16.67 4.80 -14.89
CA ALA A 378 -16.50 3.39 -15.13
C ALA A 378 -16.82 2.77 -13.77
N SER A 379 -17.86 1.94 -13.73
CA SER A 379 -18.06 1.00 -12.64
C SER A 379 -16.69 0.45 -12.28
N THR A 380 -16.19 0.73 -11.08
CA THR A 380 -15.11 -0.05 -10.50
C THR A 380 -15.50 -1.51 -10.75
N PRO A 381 -14.67 -2.33 -11.41
CA PRO A 381 -15.01 -3.73 -11.59
C PRO A 381 -15.37 -4.29 -10.21
N GLY A 382 -16.48 -5.03 -10.13
CA GLY A 382 -16.92 -5.57 -8.85
C GLY A 382 -15.78 -6.31 -8.15
N ALA A 383 -15.77 -6.29 -6.82
CA ALA A 383 -14.77 -7.04 -6.05
C ALA A 383 -15.24 -8.46 -5.79
N VAL A 384 -14.28 -9.38 -5.65
CA VAL A 384 -14.57 -10.76 -5.24
C VAL A 384 -13.89 -11.05 -3.89
N ILE A 385 -14.67 -11.49 -2.92
CA ILE A 385 -14.19 -11.84 -1.58
C ILE A 385 -14.34 -13.34 -1.40
N PHE A 386 -13.25 -14.02 -1.11
CA PHE A 386 -13.21 -15.47 -0.96
C PHE A 386 -13.15 -15.84 0.52
N ASP A 387 -13.92 -16.83 0.93
CA ASP A 387 -13.57 -17.63 2.10
C ASP A 387 -12.38 -18.56 1.80
N MET A 388 -11.78 -19.14 2.85
CA MET A 388 -10.59 -19.97 2.76
C MET A 388 -10.88 -21.46 2.81
N ASP A 389 -11.45 -21.94 3.91
CA ASP A 389 -11.55 -23.36 4.25
C ASP A 389 -12.82 -23.94 3.64
N GLY A 390 -12.71 -24.99 2.81
CA GLY A 390 -13.86 -25.53 2.08
C GLY A 390 -14.28 -24.72 0.84
N THR A 391 -13.70 -23.52 0.65
CA THR A 391 -13.86 -22.69 -0.55
C THR A 391 -12.63 -22.70 -1.47
N LEU A 392 -11.45 -22.38 -0.94
CA LEU A 392 -10.18 -22.43 -1.70
C LEU A 392 -9.43 -23.73 -1.46
N PHE A 393 -9.49 -24.26 -0.24
CA PHE A 393 -8.69 -25.39 0.19
C PHE A 393 -9.54 -26.56 0.67
N ASP A 394 -9.10 -27.77 0.32
CA ASP A 394 -9.59 -29.01 0.90
C ASP A 394 -8.84 -29.26 2.23
N SER A 395 -9.24 -28.53 3.28
CA SER A 395 -8.53 -28.46 4.57
C SER A 395 -9.22 -29.23 5.71
N GLU A 396 -10.51 -29.56 5.58
CA GLU A 396 -11.31 -30.16 6.66
C GLU A 396 -10.78 -31.52 7.16
N GLU A 397 -10.27 -32.37 6.26
CA GLU A 397 -9.69 -33.65 6.65
C GLU A 397 -8.35 -33.47 7.43
N LEU A 398 -7.64 -32.37 7.21
CA LEU A 398 -6.44 -32.04 8.00
C LEU A 398 -6.83 -31.56 9.41
N TYR A 399 -7.84 -30.70 9.53
CA TYR A 399 -8.35 -30.27 10.83
C TYR A 399 -8.88 -31.45 11.65
N PHE A 400 -9.72 -32.29 11.05
CA PHE A 400 -10.24 -33.49 11.71
C PHE A 400 -9.11 -34.35 12.28
N ARG A 401 -8.09 -34.69 11.49
CA ARG A 401 -6.98 -35.53 11.94
C ARG A 401 -6.14 -34.85 13.03
N ALA A 402 -5.93 -33.54 12.94
CA ALA A 402 -5.21 -32.78 13.96
C ALA A 402 -5.96 -32.76 15.30
N TYR A 403 -7.27 -32.47 15.27
CA TYR A 403 -8.13 -32.53 16.44
C TYR A 403 -8.22 -33.94 17.02
N GLN A 404 -8.46 -34.95 16.18
CA GLN A 404 -8.54 -36.35 16.60
C GLN A 404 -7.26 -36.78 17.32
N GLN A 405 -6.08 -36.44 16.76
CA GLN A 405 -4.81 -36.83 17.35
C GLN A 405 -4.54 -36.11 18.68
N ALA A 406 -4.79 -34.80 18.76
CA ALA A 406 -4.63 -34.04 20.00
C ALA A 406 -5.62 -34.47 21.10
N TYR A 407 -6.83 -34.88 20.71
CA TYR A 407 -7.86 -35.35 21.64
C TYR A 407 -7.50 -36.75 22.17
N ALA A 408 -7.04 -37.65 21.29
CA ALA A 408 -6.58 -38.99 21.64
C ALA A 408 -5.35 -38.99 22.56
N ASP A 409 -4.41 -38.06 22.38
CA ASP A 409 -3.25 -37.86 23.28
C ASP A 409 -3.65 -37.60 24.75
N GLN A 410 -4.90 -37.21 24.98
CA GLN A 410 -5.49 -36.95 26.29
C GLN A 410 -6.69 -37.86 26.58
N GLN A 411 -6.71 -39.06 25.97
CA GLN A 411 -7.71 -40.12 26.17
C GLN A 411 -9.13 -39.77 25.71
N GLY A 412 -9.29 -38.72 24.89
CA GLY A 412 -10.56 -38.39 24.24
C GLY A 412 -10.78 -39.21 22.96
N GLU A 413 -12.04 -39.42 22.60
CA GLU A 413 -12.42 -40.09 21.35
C GLU A 413 -13.22 -39.11 20.46
N LEU A 414 -12.73 -38.89 19.24
CA LEU A 414 -13.42 -38.10 18.23
C LEU A 414 -13.52 -38.94 16.95
N SER A 415 -14.73 -39.40 16.64
CA SER A 415 -14.97 -40.15 15.42
C SER A 415 -15.07 -39.20 14.23
N ARG A 416 -14.71 -39.71 13.04
CA ARG A 416 -14.84 -38.95 11.79
C ARG A 416 -16.30 -38.58 11.52
N ALA A 417 -17.24 -39.49 11.80
CA ALA A 417 -18.66 -39.26 11.57
C ALA A 417 -19.18 -38.11 12.44
N ASP A 418 -18.80 -38.07 13.72
CA ASP A 418 -19.24 -37.02 14.64
C ASP A 418 -18.65 -35.67 14.25
N TYR A 419 -17.37 -35.63 13.87
CA TYR A 419 -16.73 -34.40 13.43
C TYR A 419 -17.42 -33.76 12.22
N PHE A 420 -17.59 -34.52 11.15
CA PHE A 420 -18.21 -33.99 9.93
C PHE A 420 -19.71 -33.72 10.07
N THR A 421 -20.38 -34.27 11.08
CA THR A 421 -21.80 -34.03 11.33
C THR A 421 -22.02 -32.79 12.22
N HIS A 422 -21.15 -32.56 13.19
CA HIS A 422 -21.39 -31.55 14.25
C HIS A 422 -20.41 -30.38 14.26
N TYR A 423 -19.21 -30.54 13.68
CA TYR A 423 -18.11 -29.57 13.85
C TYR A 423 -17.61 -28.98 12.53
N ALA A 424 -17.57 -29.76 11.44
CA ALA A 424 -17.12 -29.27 10.13
C ALA A 424 -17.91 -28.03 9.68
N GLY A 425 -17.20 -27.03 9.12
CA GLY A 425 -17.79 -25.75 8.71
C GLY A 425 -18.14 -24.79 9.86
N THR A 426 -17.65 -25.03 11.09
CA THR A 426 -17.76 -24.10 12.24
C THR A 426 -16.37 -23.57 12.65
N SER A 427 -16.33 -22.49 13.44
CA SER A 427 -15.06 -21.89 13.86
C SER A 427 -14.23 -22.81 14.77
N ASN A 428 -12.90 -22.76 14.67
CA ASN A 428 -11.99 -23.50 15.55
C ASN A 428 -12.28 -23.29 17.05
N SER A 429 -12.59 -22.05 17.46
CA SER A 429 -12.96 -21.74 18.85
C SER A 429 -14.22 -22.49 19.33
N HIS A 430 -15.21 -22.68 18.45
CA HIS A 430 -16.42 -23.44 18.75
C HIS A 430 -16.12 -24.93 18.90
N ILE A 431 -15.33 -25.49 17.97
CA ILE A 431 -14.90 -26.89 18.01
C ILE A 431 -14.12 -27.15 19.31
N GLU A 432 -13.16 -26.28 19.64
CA GLU A 432 -12.41 -26.36 20.90
C GLU A 432 -13.33 -26.36 22.12
N ALA A 433 -14.29 -25.43 22.18
CA ALA A 433 -15.20 -25.32 23.31
C ALA A 433 -16.03 -26.59 23.50
N CYS A 434 -16.62 -27.12 22.43
CA CYS A 434 -17.43 -28.35 22.48
C CYS A 434 -16.61 -29.58 22.88
N LEU A 435 -15.40 -29.74 22.30
CA LEU A 435 -14.52 -30.86 22.64
C LEU A 435 -13.99 -30.77 24.08
N ILE A 436 -13.71 -29.57 24.59
CA ILE A 436 -13.31 -29.36 25.98
C ILE A 436 -14.45 -29.68 26.94
N GLU A 437 -15.69 -29.33 26.60
CA GLU A 437 -16.88 -29.62 27.42
C GLU A 437 -17.14 -31.13 27.55
N GLN A 438 -16.90 -31.88 26.48
CA GLN A 438 -17.09 -33.33 26.41
C GLN A 438 -15.85 -34.14 26.83
N ALA A 439 -14.80 -33.47 27.33
CA ALA A 439 -13.50 -34.08 27.56
C ALA A 439 -13.47 -35.03 28.76
N PRO A 440 -12.62 -36.09 28.72
CA PRO A 440 -12.45 -37.01 29.84
C PRO A 440 -11.83 -36.34 31.08
N THR A 441 -11.96 -36.99 32.23
CA THR A 441 -11.40 -36.49 33.49
C THR A 441 -9.87 -36.35 33.40
N GLY A 442 -9.34 -35.17 33.76
CA GLY A 442 -7.90 -34.90 33.73
C GLY A 442 -7.39 -34.26 32.42
N PHE A 443 -8.29 -33.99 31.46
CA PHE A 443 -7.98 -33.27 30.24
C PHE A 443 -7.43 -31.86 30.51
N LYS A 444 -6.42 -31.44 29.74
CA LYS A 444 -5.77 -30.13 29.87
C LYS A 444 -6.10 -29.27 28.65
N PRO A 445 -7.04 -28.31 28.75
CA PRO A 445 -7.47 -27.47 27.64
C PRO A 445 -6.32 -26.69 26.98
N ALA A 446 -5.44 -26.08 27.77
CA ALA A 446 -4.30 -25.32 27.22
C ALA A 446 -3.36 -26.20 26.38
N ARG A 447 -3.12 -27.45 26.82
CA ARG A 447 -2.31 -28.40 26.07
C ARG A 447 -2.97 -28.82 24.76
N PHE A 448 -4.28 -29.06 24.79
CA PHE A 448 -5.04 -29.43 23.59
C PHE A 448 -4.95 -28.35 22.51
N ARG A 449 -5.20 -27.08 22.90
CA ARG A 449 -5.13 -25.93 21.99
C ARG A 449 -3.78 -25.79 21.30
N THR A 450 -2.69 -26.03 22.04
CA THR A 450 -1.34 -26.01 21.44
C THR A 450 -1.11 -27.23 20.54
N GLN A 451 -1.47 -28.43 21.01
CA GLN A 451 -1.14 -29.67 20.30
C GLN A 451 -1.87 -29.84 18.97
N TRP A 452 -3.18 -29.52 18.89
CA TRP A 452 -3.90 -29.69 17.63
C TRP A 452 -3.34 -28.72 16.57
N LYS A 453 -3.00 -27.48 16.94
CA LYS A 453 -2.32 -26.53 16.05
C LYS A 453 -0.97 -27.07 15.60
N ASP A 454 -0.16 -27.62 16.50
CA ASP A 454 1.13 -28.24 16.16
C ASP A 454 0.97 -29.44 15.20
N TYR A 455 -0.05 -30.27 15.42
CA TYR A 455 -0.36 -31.40 14.53
C TYR A 455 -0.79 -30.93 13.15
N TRP A 456 -1.70 -29.96 13.10
CA TRP A 456 -2.17 -29.37 11.85
C TRP A 456 -1.01 -28.79 11.04
N HIS A 457 -0.16 -27.94 11.65
CA HIS A 457 1.01 -27.36 10.98
C HIS A 457 1.98 -28.42 10.45
N ARG A 458 2.24 -29.48 11.22
CA ARG A 458 3.11 -30.59 10.78
C ARG A 458 2.50 -31.40 9.64
N MET A 459 1.20 -31.70 9.71
CA MET A 459 0.50 -32.44 8.66
C MET A 459 0.46 -31.62 7.38
N MET A 460 0.11 -30.34 7.47
CA MET A 460 0.08 -29.42 6.34
C MET A 460 1.47 -29.31 5.69
N LYS A 461 2.56 -29.12 6.45
CA LYS A 461 3.93 -29.10 5.89
C LYS A 461 4.35 -30.40 5.23
N ARG A 462 3.89 -31.55 5.73
CA ARG A 462 4.29 -32.88 5.23
C ARG A 462 3.50 -33.29 4.00
N GLU A 463 2.20 -33.06 4.02
CA GLU A 463 1.25 -33.59 3.03
C GLU A 463 0.85 -32.54 1.98
N GLY A 464 1.12 -31.25 2.26
CA GLY A 464 0.71 -30.11 1.45
C GLY A 464 -0.77 -29.77 1.62
N LEU A 465 -1.14 -28.57 1.18
CA LEU A 465 -2.53 -28.13 1.12
C LEU A 465 -3.04 -28.17 -0.31
N LYS A 466 -4.13 -28.90 -0.56
CA LYS A 466 -4.73 -29.01 -1.89
C LYS A 466 -5.74 -27.91 -2.11
N THR A 467 -5.63 -27.24 -3.25
CA THR A 467 -6.66 -26.30 -3.72
C THR A 467 -7.85 -27.06 -4.29
N LEU A 468 -9.06 -26.56 -4.08
CA LEU A 468 -10.26 -27.12 -4.68
C LEU A 468 -10.29 -26.93 -6.22
N PRO A 469 -11.03 -27.76 -6.97
CA PRO A 469 -11.08 -27.67 -8.43
C PRO A 469 -11.60 -26.30 -8.90
N GLY A 470 -10.91 -25.68 -9.87
CA GLY A 470 -11.29 -24.40 -10.47
C GLY A 470 -10.71 -23.16 -9.78
N VAL A 471 -10.13 -23.28 -8.57
CA VAL A 471 -9.57 -22.14 -7.81
C VAL A 471 -8.56 -21.33 -8.62
N ARG A 472 -7.51 -21.97 -9.13
CA ARG A 472 -6.43 -21.27 -9.84
C ARG A 472 -6.90 -20.64 -11.16
N GLU A 473 -7.80 -21.31 -11.86
CA GLU A 473 -8.37 -20.80 -13.11
C GLU A 473 -9.21 -19.55 -12.85
N LEU A 474 -10.10 -19.62 -11.86
CA LEU A 474 -10.95 -18.49 -11.48
C LEU A 474 -10.11 -17.28 -11.02
N LEU A 475 -9.16 -17.48 -10.09
CA LEU A 475 -8.29 -16.41 -9.60
C LEU A 475 -7.45 -15.77 -10.74
N THR A 476 -6.98 -16.59 -11.68
CA THR A 476 -6.24 -16.10 -12.85
C THR A 476 -7.13 -15.25 -13.77
N ASN A 477 -8.35 -15.72 -14.05
CA ASN A 477 -9.30 -14.99 -14.88
C ASN A 477 -9.71 -13.64 -14.23
N LEU A 478 -9.97 -13.64 -12.92
CA LEU A 478 -10.25 -12.42 -12.15
C LEU A 478 -9.09 -11.42 -12.21
N ARG A 479 -7.86 -11.90 -11.99
CA ARG A 479 -6.64 -11.08 -12.10
C ARG A 479 -6.47 -10.48 -13.48
N GLN A 480 -6.74 -11.24 -14.55
CA GLN A 480 -6.66 -10.76 -15.93
C GLN A 480 -7.70 -9.66 -16.25
N GLN A 481 -8.84 -9.64 -15.56
CA GLN A 481 -9.82 -8.56 -15.67
C GLN A 481 -9.54 -7.36 -14.76
N GLY A 482 -8.52 -7.45 -13.90
CA GLY A 482 -8.24 -6.42 -12.90
C GLY A 482 -9.31 -6.32 -11.81
N ALA A 483 -10.02 -7.42 -11.53
CA ALA A 483 -10.99 -7.45 -10.43
C ALA A 483 -10.24 -7.47 -9.08
N PRO A 484 -10.54 -6.55 -8.13
CA PRO A 484 -9.97 -6.59 -6.80
C PRO A 484 -10.40 -7.85 -6.05
N MET A 485 -9.47 -8.52 -5.38
CA MET A 485 -9.73 -9.77 -4.67
C MET A 485 -9.31 -9.70 -3.20
N ALA A 486 -10.17 -10.17 -2.30
CA ALA A 486 -9.82 -10.35 -0.89
C ALA A 486 -10.04 -11.78 -0.40
N LEU A 487 -9.27 -12.17 0.62
CA LEU A 487 -9.53 -13.37 1.42
C LEU A 487 -10.09 -12.96 2.78
N ALA A 488 -11.17 -13.61 3.21
CA ALA A 488 -11.83 -13.38 4.49
C ALA A 488 -12.10 -14.71 5.21
N SER A 489 -11.24 -15.08 6.16
CA SER A 489 -11.31 -16.35 6.90
C SER A 489 -11.66 -16.16 8.38
N SER A 490 -12.36 -17.13 8.98
CA SER A 490 -12.59 -17.18 10.43
C SER A 490 -11.41 -17.79 11.22
N SER A 491 -10.37 -18.25 10.52
CA SER A 491 -9.15 -18.82 11.08
C SER A 491 -8.18 -17.72 11.54
N ASP A 492 -7.24 -18.04 12.43
CA ASP A 492 -6.28 -17.07 12.95
C ASP A 492 -5.30 -16.60 11.85
N ARG A 493 -4.75 -15.39 11.98
CA ARG A 493 -3.81 -14.80 11.00
C ARG A 493 -2.65 -15.74 10.62
N ALA A 494 -2.03 -16.40 11.60
CA ALA A 494 -0.93 -17.32 11.34
C ALA A 494 -1.33 -18.49 10.42
N GLU A 495 -2.57 -18.96 10.52
CA GLU A 495 -3.10 -20.07 9.73
C GLU A 495 -3.40 -19.64 8.29
N VAL A 496 -4.03 -18.47 8.13
CA VAL A 496 -4.28 -17.82 6.84
C VAL A 496 -2.96 -17.63 6.07
N ASP A 497 -1.95 -17.08 6.74
CA ASP A 497 -0.64 -16.83 6.14
C ASP A 497 0.05 -18.13 5.74
N CYS A 498 -0.06 -19.18 6.56
CA CYS A 498 0.50 -20.47 6.25
C CYS A 498 -0.14 -21.11 5.01
N CYS A 499 -1.47 -21.16 4.96
CA CYS A 499 -2.23 -21.74 3.83
C CYS A 499 -1.95 -21.04 2.51
N LEU A 500 -1.95 -19.70 2.50
CA LEU A 500 -1.72 -18.91 1.29
C LEU A 500 -0.28 -19.01 0.77
N ASN A 501 0.71 -19.09 1.66
CA ASN A 501 2.12 -19.23 1.29
C ASN A 501 2.40 -20.62 0.69
N GLU A 502 1.97 -21.68 1.37
CA GLU A 502 2.24 -23.07 0.95
C GLU A 502 1.50 -23.45 -0.34
N SER A 503 0.32 -22.85 -0.56
CA SER A 503 -0.42 -23.02 -1.81
C SER A 503 0.05 -22.08 -2.93
N GLY A 504 0.87 -21.08 -2.64
CA GLY A 504 1.27 -20.04 -3.60
C GLY A 504 0.09 -19.24 -4.14
N LEU A 505 -0.97 -19.05 -3.33
CA LEU A 505 -2.13 -18.22 -3.68
C LEU A 505 -2.05 -16.79 -3.11
N TRP A 506 -1.09 -16.52 -2.21
CA TRP A 506 -0.91 -15.21 -1.57
C TRP A 506 -0.96 -14.04 -2.56
N THR A 507 -0.30 -14.19 -3.71
CA THR A 507 -0.15 -13.12 -4.72
C THR A 507 -1.43 -12.76 -5.45
N PHE A 508 -2.51 -13.55 -5.35
CA PHE A 508 -3.78 -13.24 -6.00
C PHE A 508 -4.61 -12.20 -5.25
N PHE A 509 -4.46 -12.10 -3.93
CA PHE A 509 -5.32 -11.26 -3.08
C PHE A 509 -4.69 -9.89 -2.82
N ASP A 510 -5.46 -8.82 -3.02
CA ASP A 510 -5.07 -7.44 -2.73
C ASP A 510 -5.23 -7.10 -1.24
N PHE A 511 -6.14 -7.80 -0.55
CA PHE A 511 -6.39 -7.67 0.88
C PHE A 511 -6.70 -9.02 1.52
N THR A 512 -6.29 -9.23 2.78
CA THR A 512 -6.66 -10.44 3.54
C THR A 512 -7.04 -10.05 4.96
N ILE A 513 -8.06 -10.71 5.52
CA ILE A 513 -8.52 -10.51 6.90
C ILE A 513 -8.75 -11.87 7.58
N ALA A 514 -8.26 -11.99 8.81
CA ALA A 514 -8.36 -13.20 9.62
C ALA A 514 -9.38 -13.04 10.77
N GLY A 515 -9.78 -14.16 11.36
CA GLY A 515 -10.83 -14.21 12.38
C GLY A 515 -10.42 -13.54 13.69
N ASP A 516 -9.14 -13.54 14.03
CA ASP A 516 -8.57 -12.88 15.21
C ASP A 516 -8.42 -11.36 15.05
N GLU A 517 -8.77 -10.82 13.89
CA GLU A 517 -8.75 -9.38 13.58
C GLU A 517 -10.15 -8.74 13.62
N VAL A 518 -11.18 -9.51 13.96
CA VAL A 518 -12.56 -9.04 14.14
C VAL A 518 -13.14 -9.49 15.48
N THR A 519 -14.06 -8.68 16.02
CA THR A 519 -14.68 -8.95 17.33
C THR A 519 -15.77 -10.00 17.30
N SER A 520 -16.35 -10.25 16.12
CA SER A 520 -17.49 -11.15 15.92
C SER A 520 -17.21 -12.08 14.74
N ALA A 521 -17.40 -13.38 14.94
CA ALA A 521 -17.29 -14.38 13.88
C ALA A 521 -18.57 -14.47 13.03
N LYS A 522 -18.46 -15.08 11.84
CA LYS A 522 -19.62 -15.44 11.00
C LYS A 522 -20.66 -16.19 11.86
N PRO A 523 -21.97 -15.83 11.82
CA PRO A 523 -22.69 -15.13 10.75
C PRO A 523 -22.71 -13.60 10.86
N ASP A 524 -21.95 -12.99 11.76
CA ASP A 524 -21.79 -11.53 11.78
C ASP A 524 -21.09 -11.04 10.49
N PRO A 525 -21.56 -9.95 9.85
CA PRO A 525 -21.00 -9.45 8.59
C PRO A 525 -19.64 -8.75 8.74
N ALA A 526 -19.13 -8.52 9.95
CA ALA A 526 -17.93 -7.72 10.22
C ALA A 526 -16.72 -8.12 9.35
N LEU A 527 -16.47 -9.43 9.20
CA LEU A 527 -15.34 -9.92 8.42
C LEU A 527 -15.43 -9.52 6.94
N PHE A 528 -16.61 -9.64 6.32
CA PHE A 528 -16.81 -9.26 4.92
C PHE A 528 -16.85 -7.74 4.73
N LEU A 529 -17.46 -7.00 5.66
CA LEU A 529 -17.46 -5.53 5.62
C LEU A 529 -16.03 -4.96 5.69
N ARG A 530 -15.19 -5.53 6.55
CA ARG A 530 -13.77 -5.17 6.65
C ARG A 530 -12.98 -5.55 5.40
N ALA A 531 -13.30 -6.68 4.77
CA ALA A 531 -12.71 -7.05 3.49
C ALA A 531 -13.10 -6.07 2.37
N ALA A 532 -14.36 -5.65 2.28
CA ALA A 532 -14.81 -4.64 1.32
C ALA A 532 -14.15 -3.27 1.56
N GLU A 533 -14.02 -2.86 2.82
CA GLU A 533 -13.29 -1.63 3.20
C GLU A 533 -11.81 -1.71 2.79
N GLY A 534 -11.15 -2.84 3.03
CA GLY A 534 -9.77 -3.10 2.62
C GLY A 534 -9.56 -3.13 1.09
N LEU A 535 -10.62 -3.43 0.32
CA LEU A 535 -10.64 -3.33 -1.14
C LEU A 535 -11.12 -1.97 -1.66
N HIS A 536 -11.51 -1.05 -0.78
CA HIS A 536 -12.12 0.24 -1.12
C HIS A 536 -13.40 0.13 -1.98
N GLN A 537 -14.24 -0.87 -1.68
CA GLN A 537 -15.47 -1.15 -2.43
C GLN A 537 -16.71 -1.04 -1.54
N GLN A 538 -17.84 -0.65 -2.14
CA GLN A 538 -19.12 -0.72 -1.44
C GLN A 538 -19.59 -2.17 -1.33
N PRO A 539 -20.32 -2.57 -0.27
CA PRO A 539 -20.75 -3.95 -0.12
C PRO A 539 -21.59 -4.48 -1.30
N GLU A 540 -22.46 -3.64 -1.88
CA GLU A 540 -23.26 -3.98 -3.06
C GLU A 540 -22.43 -4.23 -4.34
N ASP A 541 -21.17 -3.78 -4.34
CA ASP A 541 -20.18 -4.00 -5.40
C ASP A 541 -19.28 -5.22 -5.13
N CYS A 542 -19.58 -6.02 -4.09
CA CYS A 542 -18.81 -7.20 -3.69
C CYS A 542 -19.58 -8.51 -3.95
N LEU A 543 -18.86 -9.50 -4.48
CA LEU A 543 -19.29 -10.89 -4.67
C LEU A 543 -18.52 -11.79 -3.72
N VAL A 544 -19.21 -12.37 -2.75
CA VAL A 544 -18.65 -13.33 -1.81
C VAL A 544 -18.70 -14.73 -2.42
N ILE A 545 -17.63 -15.50 -2.28
CA ILE A 545 -17.58 -16.93 -2.63
C ILE A 545 -17.34 -17.69 -1.33
N GLU A 546 -18.28 -18.56 -0.97
CA GLU A 546 -18.36 -19.16 0.36
C GLU A 546 -19.06 -20.52 0.32
N ASP A 547 -18.66 -21.45 1.19
CA ASP A 547 -19.30 -22.75 1.33
C ASP A 547 -20.09 -22.92 2.64
N SER A 548 -19.77 -22.19 3.71
CA SER A 548 -20.46 -22.36 5.00
C SER A 548 -21.80 -21.62 5.08
N ILE A 549 -22.79 -22.22 5.77
CA ILE A 549 -24.08 -21.58 6.05
C ILE A 549 -23.91 -20.26 6.83
N ALA A 550 -22.99 -20.25 7.79
CA ALA A 550 -22.68 -19.06 8.58
C ALA A 550 -22.11 -17.94 7.69
N GLY A 551 -21.22 -18.27 6.75
CA GLY A 551 -20.67 -17.32 5.80
C GLY A 551 -21.68 -16.80 4.80
N ILE A 552 -22.59 -17.65 4.29
CA ILE A 552 -23.67 -17.20 3.39
C ILE A 552 -24.53 -16.15 4.09
N ARG A 553 -24.92 -16.42 5.35
CA ARG A 553 -25.67 -15.46 6.18
C ARG A 553 -24.90 -14.17 6.40
N ALA A 554 -23.59 -14.25 6.69
CA ALA A 554 -22.75 -13.08 6.87
C ALA A 554 -22.63 -12.22 5.59
N GLY A 555 -22.44 -12.85 4.42
CA GLY A 555 -22.37 -12.14 3.14
C GLY A 555 -23.69 -11.43 2.80
N ASN A 556 -24.82 -12.12 3.00
CA ASN A 556 -26.14 -11.52 2.82
C ASN A 556 -26.41 -10.38 3.81
N ALA A 557 -26.06 -10.56 5.09
CA ALA A 557 -26.19 -9.52 6.12
C ALA A 557 -25.31 -8.29 5.84
N ALA A 558 -24.19 -8.48 5.13
CA ALA A 558 -23.34 -7.39 4.67
C ALA A 558 -23.90 -6.65 3.44
N GLY A 559 -24.99 -7.13 2.83
CA GLY A 559 -25.56 -6.57 1.61
C GLY A 559 -24.82 -6.97 0.32
N MET A 560 -24.07 -8.06 0.35
CA MET A 560 -23.27 -8.55 -0.77
C MET A 560 -23.98 -9.67 -1.54
N HIS A 561 -23.62 -9.88 -2.80
CA HIS A 561 -24.04 -11.09 -3.52
C HIS A 561 -23.18 -12.28 -3.09
N VAL A 562 -23.79 -13.45 -2.90
CA VAL A 562 -23.05 -14.66 -2.46
C VAL A 562 -23.15 -15.78 -3.50
N ILE A 563 -22.01 -16.33 -3.92
CA ILE A 563 -21.90 -17.62 -4.59
C ILE A 563 -21.72 -18.69 -3.51
N HIS A 564 -22.70 -19.57 -3.40
CA HIS A 564 -22.63 -20.71 -2.51
C HIS A 564 -21.96 -21.89 -3.23
N VAL A 565 -20.80 -22.32 -2.72
CA VAL A 565 -20.10 -23.54 -3.15
C VAL A 565 -20.50 -24.70 -2.25
N VAL A 566 -21.24 -25.67 -2.76
CA VAL A 566 -21.64 -26.87 -2.00
C VAL A 566 -20.49 -27.88 -2.00
N SER A 567 -19.44 -27.58 -1.22
CA SER A 567 -18.22 -28.37 -1.07
C SER A 567 -18.47 -29.72 -0.36
N HIS A 568 -19.50 -29.82 0.49
CA HIS A 568 -19.86 -31.01 1.25
C HIS A 568 -21.39 -31.15 1.39
N PRO A 569 -21.97 -32.37 1.51
CA PRO A 569 -23.41 -32.53 1.71
C PRO A 569 -23.97 -31.78 2.94
N ALA A 570 -23.13 -31.61 3.97
CA ALA A 570 -23.49 -30.88 5.19
C ALA A 570 -23.60 -29.35 4.99
N THR A 571 -22.96 -28.80 3.95
CA THR A 571 -23.07 -27.37 3.61
C THR A 571 -24.24 -27.06 2.68
N ASN A 572 -24.93 -28.09 2.17
CA ASN A 572 -26.15 -27.89 1.38
C ASN A 572 -27.26 -27.24 2.22
N SER A 573 -27.79 -26.12 1.75
CA SER A 573 -28.67 -25.25 2.53
C SER A 573 -29.73 -24.62 1.63
N GLU A 574 -30.87 -24.20 2.18
CA GLU A 574 -31.86 -23.40 1.46
C GLU A 574 -31.64 -21.88 1.61
N GLU A 575 -30.56 -21.46 2.27
CA GLU A 575 -30.18 -20.05 2.38
C GLU A 575 -30.06 -19.38 1.01
N GLU A 576 -30.49 -18.12 0.97
CA GLU A 576 -30.54 -17.33 -0.26
C GLU A 576 -29.13 -17.04 -0.76
N SER A 577 -28.82 -17.41 -2.01
CA SER A 577 -27.54 -17.13 -2.66
C SER A 577 -27.79 -16.62 -4.08
N TRP A 578 -26.90 -15.77 -4.58
CA TRP A 578 -27.00 -15.23 -5.95
C TRP A 578 -26.76 -16.31 -7.01
N LEU A 579 -25.80 -17.20 -6.75
CA LEU A 579 -25.52 -18.40 -7.56
C LEU A 579 -25.18 -19.56 -6.63
N ARG A 580 -25.49 -20.79 -7.04
CA ARG A 580 -25.12 -22.01 -6.32
C ARG A 580 -24.43 -22.97 -7.26
N VAL A 581 -23.27 -23.48 -6.86
CA VAL A 581 -22.44 -24.43 -7.62
C VAL A 581 -21.94 -25.53 -6.70
N ARG A 582 -21.55 -26.68 -7.23
CA ARG A 582 -20.90 -27.76 -6.46
C ARG A 582 -19.38 -27.68 -6.46
N SER A 583 -18.84 -26.86 -7.37
CA SER A 583 -17.40 -26.67 -7.54
C SER A 583 -17.14 -25.32 -8.20
N LEU A 584 -16.01 -24.69 -7.89
CA LEU A 584 -15.59 -23.47 -8.58
C LEU A 584 -15.33 -23.71 -10.06
N ALA A 585 -15.03 -24.95 -10.47
CA ALA A 585 -14.90 -25.33 -11.89
C ALA A 585 -16.24 -25.32 -12.67
N GLU A 586 -17.39 -25.31 -11.97
CA GLU A 586 -18.71 -25.19 -12.60
C GLU A 586 -19.10 -23.73 -12.87
N ILE A 587 -18.32 -22.76 -12.38
CA ILE A 587 -18.59 -21.34 -12.59
C ILE A 587 -18.26 -20.97 -14.04
N GLU A 588 -19.29 -20.66 -14.82
CA GLU A 588 -19.11 -20.15 -16.17
C GLU A 588 -18.56 -18.72 -16.13
N TRP A 589 -17.35 -18.53 -16.67
CA TRP A 589 -16.67 -17.25 -16.68
C TRP A 589 -17.50 -16.05 -17.19
N PRO A 590 -18.31 -16.16 -18.26
CA PRO A 590 -19.16 -15.06 -18.70
C PRO A 590 -20.09 -14.53 -17.60
N ILE A 591 -20.62 -15.39 -16.73
CA ILE A 591 -21.52 -14.99 -15.64
C ILE A 591 -20.80 -14.06 -14.66
N ILE A 592 -19.57 -14.43 -14.26
CA ILE A 592 -18.76 -13.63 -13.35
C ILE A 592 -18.31 -12.34 -14.01
N ARG A 593 -17.81 -12.41 -15.24
CA ARG A 593 -17.38 -11.24 -16.01
C ARG A 593 -18.51 -10.23 -16.17
N ASP A 594 -19.72 -10.68 -16.48
CA ASP A 594 -20.85 -9.78 -16.69
C ASP A 594 -21.31 -9.16 -15.35
N TRP A 595 -21.27 -9.92 -14.25
CA TRP A 595 -21.49 -9.38 -12.90
C TRP A 595 -20.47 -8.31 -12.51
N LEU A 596 -19.17 -8.57 -12.76
CA LEU A 596 -18.08 -7.62 -12.51
C LEU A 596 -18.26 -6.31 -13.27
N ASN A 597 -18.86 -6.37 -14.47
CA ASN A 597 -19.17 -5.23 -15.32
C ASN A 597 -20.54 -4.58 -15.03
N GLY A 598 -21.19 -4.94 -13.93
CA GLY A 598 -22.42 -4.30 -13.43
C GLY A 598 -23.73 -5.03 -13.74
N ALA A 599 -23.71 -6.18 -14.43
CA ALA A 599 -24.90 -7.00 -14.66
C ALA A 599 -25.21 -7.89 -13.44
N ARG A 600 -25.74 -7.30 -12.37
CA ARG A 600 -25.91 -7.95 -11.05
C ARG A 600 -27.24 -8.70 -10.86
N GLY A 601 -28.02 -8.92 -11.91
CA GLY A 601 -29.25 -9.72 -11.86
C GLY A 601 -28.97 -11.19 -11.51
N ARG A 602 -29.95 -11.90 -10.96
CA ARG A 602 -29.80 -13.36 -10.70
C ARG A 602 -29.67 -14.13 -12.02
N PRO A 603 -28.67 -15.03 -12.16
CA PRO A 603 -28.58 -15.91 -13.31
C PRO A 603 -29.80 -16.85 -13.31
N GLY A 604 -30.66 -16.76 -14.33
CA GLY A 604 -31.79 -17.70 -14.53
C GLY A 604 -33.20 -17.20 -14.21
N VAL A 605 -33.44 -15.90 -14.01
CA VAL A 605 -34.80 -15.34 -14.06
C VAL A 605 -34.97 -14.57 -15.37
N GLU A 606 -35.69 -15.15 -16.34
CA GLU A 606 -36.15 -14.41 -17.52
C GLU A 606 -36.90 -13.15 -17.05
N ALA A 607 -36.36 -11.97 -17.36
CA ALA A 607 -37.08 -10.72 -17.20
C ALA A 607 -38.28 -10.74 -18.16
N THR A 608 -39.46 -11.00 -17.63
CA THR A 608 -40.71 -10.82 -18.38
C THR A 608 -40.84 -9.31 -18.65
N PRO A 609 -41.00 -8.86 -19.91
CA PRO A 609 -41.18 -7.43 -20.18
C PRO A 609 -42.50 -6.94 -19.55
N PRO A 610 -42.56 -5.66 -19.12
CA PRO A 610 -43.77 -5.13 -18.50
C PRO A 610 -44.92 -5.18 -19.50
N LYS A 611 -46.02 -5.83 -19.10
CA LYS A 611 -47.27 -5.80 -19.86
C LYS A 611 -47.77 -4.36 -19.92
N SER A 612 -47.85 -3.84 -21.13
CA SER A 612 -48.60 -2.64 -21.46
C SER A 612 -50.09 -2.85 -21.15
N HIS A 613 -50.64 -2.07 -20.22
CA HIS A 613 -52.06 -1.77 -20.14
C HIS A 613 -52.24 -0.27 -19.94
#